data_AF-A0A538GLQ1-F1
#
_entry.id   AF-A0A538GLQ1-F1
#
_cell.length_a   1.000
_cell.length_b   1.000
_cell.length_c   1.000
_cell.angle_alpha   90.00
_cell.angle_beta   90.00
_cell.angle_gamma   90.00
#
_symmetry.space_group_name_H-M   'P 1'
#
loop_
_entity.id
_entity.type
_entity.pdbx_description
1 polymer ?
#
loop_
_entity_poly.entity_id
_entity_poly.type
_entity_poly.pdbx_seq_one_letter_code
_entity_poly.pdbx_strand_id
1 'polypeptide(L)'
;MARFAAPAAAGVFAGWTAAAVPFFPFGFAPLLGLLAFGLTLLRPRLGLAFALAVPVLPLGNTSSGLALVYAAVACAWLALSWRSPRDGLFLALGPLLAPIAALGFLPLAAQGVRSIPRRALQVAAAVVLAGLVAGLRHAPLPFTGSAPPRGLGIAGSEDPFAVATALWRALLDHPALLLEAIALAAAAVVVPFARERGLWAIAGLGAALIAITLLPAPAVAAAPLVLAAWTTCTVLALKARS
;
A
#
# COMPACT_ATOMS: atom_id res chain seq x y z
N MET A 1 -5.93 4.17 -21.61
CA MET A 1 -6.37 3.69 -20.27
C MET A 1 -5.82 4.49 -19.08
N ALA A 2 -4.61 5.06 -19.14
CA ALA A 2 -3.98 5.72 -17.97
C ALA A 2 -4.75 6.91 -17.35
N ARG A 3 -5.63 7.60 -18.09
CA ARG A 3 -6.34 8.81 -17.61
C ARG A 3 -7.31 8.55 -16.45
N PHE A 4 -7.86 7.33 -16.36
CA PHE A 4 -8.86 6.99 -15.35
C PHE A 4 -8.29 6.22 -14.16
N ALA A 5 -7.01 5.84 -14.19
CA ALA A 5 -6.39 5.06 -13.13
C ALA A 5 -6.42 5.79 -11.77
N ALA A 6 -5.99 7.05 -11.74
CA ALA A 6 -6.01 7.85 -10.51
C ALA A 6 -7.44 8.16 -10.01
N PRO A 7 -8.40 8.59 -10.87
CA PRO A 7 -9.79 8.71 -10.46
C PRO A 7 -10.41 7.43 -9.92
N ALA A 8 -10.19 6.30 -10.60
CA ALA A 8 -10.68 5.00 -10.16
C ALA A 8 -10.08 4.62 -8.80
N ALA A 9 -8.77 4.82 -8.59
CA ALA A 9 -8.13 4.58 -7.31
C ALA A 9 -8.73 5.44 -6.18
N ALA A 10 -9.00 6.72 -6.43
CA ALA A 10 -9.65 7.61 -5.47
C ALA A 10 -11.07 7.15 -5.12
N GLY A 11 -11.87 6.82 -6.13
CA GLY A 11 -13.23 6.34 -5.93
C GLY A 11 -13.29 5.02 -5.19
N VAL A 12 -12.45 4.05 -5.57
CA VAL A 12 -12.35 2.74 -4.90
C VAL A 12 -11.88 2.92 -3.46
N PHE A 13 -10.84 3.72 -3.21
CA PHE A 13 -10.34 3.93 -1.85
C PHE A 13 -11.39 4.58 -0.93
N ALA A 14 -12.01 5.67 -1.38
CA ALA A 14 -13.04 6.38 -0.62
C ALA A 14 -14.28 5.49 -0.39
N GLY A 15 -14.79 4.87 -1.45
CA GLY A 15 -15.97 4.02 -1.37
C GLY A 15 -15.74 2.76 -0.52
N TRP A 16 -14.60 2.10 -0.68
CA TRP A 16 -14.24 0.93 0.11
C TRP A 16 -14.04 1.27 1.58
N THR A 17 -13.38 2.38 1.90
CA THR A 17 -13.18 2.79 3.31
C THR A 17 -14.52 3.12 3.96
N ALA A 18 -15.39 3.85 3.25
CA ALA A 18 -16.72 4.17 3.73
C ALA A 18 -17.63 2.94 3.89
N ALA A 19 -17.47 1.92 3.05
CA ALA A 19 -18.22 0.67 3.14
C ALA A 19 -17.72 -0.26 4.24
N ALA A 20 -16.41 -0.26 4.50
CA ALA A 20 -15.79 -1.28 5.33
C ALA A 20 -15.67 -0.90 6.81
N VAL A 21 -15.82 0.38 7.16
CA VAL A 21 -15.92 0.81 8.56
C VAL A 21 -17.32 1.39 8.78
N PRO A 22 -18.14 0.77 9.65
CA PRO A 22 -19.50 1.22 9.89
C PRO A 22 -19.48 2.58 10.61
N PHE A 23 -19.68 3.64 9.84
CA PHE A 23 -19.77 5.03 10.31
C PHE A 23 -20.74 5.83 9.45
N PHE A 24 -20.64 5.70 8.13
CA PHE A 24 -21.52 6.40 7.21
C PHE A 24 -22.87 5.70 7.07
N PRO A 25 -23.97 6.45 6.87
CA PRO A 25 -25.28 5.88 6.59
C PRO A 25 -25.28 5.00 5.33
N PHE A 26 -26.27 4.11 5.24
CA PHE A 26 -26.45 3.27 4.06
C PHE A 26 -26.53 4.12 2.77
N GLY A 27 -25.83 3.69 1.71
CA GLY A 27 -25.78 4.40 0.43
C GLY A 27 -24.72 5.51 0.32
N PHE A 28 -24.06 5.91 1.40
CA PHE A 28 -23.00 6.93 1.32
C PHE A 28 -21.70 6.41 0.71
N ALA A 29 -21.39 5.12 0.85
CA ALA A 29 -20.18 4.54 0.27
C ALA A 29 -20.05 4.75 -1.25
N PRO A 30 -21.05 4.40 -2.09
CA PRO A 30 -20.96 4.69 -3.53
C PRO A 30 -20.95 6.20 -3.81
N LEU A 31 -21.67 7.02 -3.04
CA LEU A 31 -21.67 8.48 -3.20
C LEU A 31 -20.27 9.07 -2.96
N LEU A 32 -19.62 8.72 -1.86
CA LEU A 32 -18.26 9.18 -1.52
C LEU A 32 -17.24 8.67 -2.54
N GLY A 33 -17.40 7.44 -3.04
CA GLY A 33 -16.58 6.91 -4.13
C GLY A 33 -16.74 7.71 -5.42
N LEU A 34 -17.98 7.99 -5.85
CA LEU A 34 -18.26 8.79 -7.04
C LEU A 34 -17.76 10.24 -6.89
N LEU A 35 -17.90 10.84 -5.71
CA LEU A 35 -17.36 12.17 -5.42
C LEU A 35 -15.83 12.19 -5.51
N ALA A 36 -15.13 11.23 -4.88
CA ALA A 36 -13.67 11.13 -4.97
C ALA A 36 -13.19 10.93 -6.42
N PHE A 37 -13.90 10.10 -7.18
CA PHE A 37 -13.65 9.88 -8.61
C PHE A 37 -13.81 11.19 -9.41
N GLY A 38 -14.95 11.86 -9.27
CA GLY A 38 -15.26 13.12 -9.95
C GLY A 38 -14.30 14.25 -9.58
N LEU A 39 -14.00 14.43 -8.29
CA LEU A 39 -13.03 15.40 -7.81
C LEU A 39 -11.64 15.14 -8.39
N THR A 40 -11.23 13.88 -8.50
CA THR A 40 -9.92 13.53 -9.11
C THR A 40 -9.87 13.81 -10.61
N LEU A 41 -10.99 13.62 -11.33
CA LEU A 41 -11.12 14.00 -12.74
C LEU A 41 -10.99 15.51 -12.95
N LEU A 42 -11.64 16.30 -12.09
CA LEU A 42 -11.64 17.77 -12.18
C LEU A 42 -10.33 18.37 -11.70
N ARG A 43 -9.89 17.98 -10.49
CA ARG A 43 -8.70 18.47 -9.81
C ARG A 43 -8.07 17.35 -8.97
N PRO A 44 -7.03 16.67 -9.48
CA PRO A 44 -6.38 15.55 -8.79
C PRO A 44 -5.96 15.82 -7.34
N ARG A 45 -5.59 17.07 -7.01
CA ARG A 45 -5.25 17.46 -5.63
C ARG A 45 -6.45 17.41 -4.69
N LEU A 46 -7.62 17.89 -5.15
CA LEU A 46 -8.86 17.84 -4.36
C LEU A 46 -9.32 16.40 -4.21
N GLY A 47 -9.25 15.61 -5.28
CA GLY A 47 -9.57 14.18 -5.24
C GLY A 47 -8.70 13.41 -4.24
N LEU A 48 -7.38 13.62 -4.25
CA LEU A 48 -6.45 13.01 -3.29
C LEU A 48 -6.74 13.47 -1.85
N ALA A 49 -6.90 14.77 -1.63
CA ALA A 49 -7.19 15.32 -0.31
C ALA A 49 -8.52 14.77 0.24
N PHE A 50 -9.56 14.72 -0.59
CA PHE A 50 -10.86 14.16 -0.22
C PHE A 50 -10.76 12.66 0.07
N ALA A 51 -10.10 11.89 -0.79
CA ALA A 51 -9.91 10.45 -0.59
C ALA A 51 -9.20 10.16 0.74
N LEU A 52 -8.14 10.92 1.07
CA LEU A 52 -7.43 10.82 2.34
C LEU A 52 -8.21 11.37 3.54
N ALA A 53 -9.22 12.21 3.34
CA ALA A 53 -10.06 12.71 4.43
C ALA A 53 -11.17 11.73 4.84
N VAL A 54 -11.66 10.91 3.90
CA VAL A 54 -12.77 9.95 4.15
C VAL A 54 -12.51 9.04 5.37
N PRO A 55 -11.31 8.47 5.58
CA PRO A 55 -11.08 7.58 6.72
C PRO A 55 -10.98 8.30 8.07
N VAL A 56 -10.80 9.63 8.11
CA VAL A 56 -10.63 10.38 9.38
C VAL A 56 -11.85 10.19 10.30
N LEU A 57 -13.06 10.31 9.76
CA LEU A 57 -14.29 10.22 10.56
C LEU A 57 -14.55 8.79 11.09
N PRO A 58 -14.51 7.73 10.25
CA PRO A 58 -14.66 6.36 10.74
C PRO A 58 -13.57 5.95 11.74
N LEU A 59 -12.33 6.42 11.55
CA LEU A 59 -11.26 6.17 12.51
C LEU A 59 -11.51 6.89 13.84
N GLY A 60 -12.05 8.11 13.81
CA GLY A 60 -12.41 8.87 15.01
C GLY A 60 -13.48 8.18 15.86
N ASN A 61 -14.40 7.45 15.21
CA ASN A 61 -15.38 6.61 15.91
C ASN A 61 -14.75 5.40 16.63
N THR A 62 -13.57 4.96 16.19
CA THR A 62 -12.82 3.86 16.84
C THR A 62 -11.88 4.38 17.93
N SER A 63 -11.17 5.48 17.64
CA SER A 63 -10.21 6.15 18.52
C SER A 63 -9.92 7.55 17.99
N SER A 64 -10.12 8.58 18.81
CA SER A 64 -9.80 9.95 18.45
C SER A 64 -8.27 10.15 18.27
N GLY A 65 -7.46 9.45 19.08
CA GLY A 65 -6.01 9.40 18.90
C GLY A 65 -5.62 8.85 17.53
N LEU A 66 -6.23 7.74 17.10
CA LEU A 66 -5.98 7.15 15.78
C LEU A 66 -6.39 8.06 14.63
N ALA A 67 -7.50 8.79 14.76
CA ALA A 67 -7.91 9.78 13.77
C ALA A 67 -6.90 10.92 13.62
N LEU A 68 -6.35 11.42 14.74
CA LEU A 68 -5.34 12.47 14.74
C LEU A 68 -4.02 11.98 14.13
N VAL A 69 -3.56 10.78 14.51
CA VAL A 69 -2.37 10.16 13.90
C VAL A 69 -2.57 9.99 12.39
N TYR A 70 -3.71 9.43 11.98
CA TYR A 70 -4.02 9.25 10.56
C TYR A 70 -4.11 10.59 9.81
N ALA A 71 -4.75 11.62 10.38
CA ALA A 71 -4.86 12.93 9.78
C ALA A 71 -3.48 13.59 9.57
N ALA A 72 -2.58 13.47 10.55
CA ALA A 72 -1.20 13.95 10.42
C ALA A 72 -0.46 13.24 9.28
N VAL A 73 -0.56 11.90 9.22
CA VAL A 73 0.03 11.09 8.15
C VAL A 73 -0.57 11.43 6.79
N ALA A 74 -1.89 11.59 6.69
CA ALA A 74 -2.58 11.98 5.48
C ALA A 74 -2.14 13.37 4.99
N CYS A 75 -1.99 14.35 5.89
CA CYS A 75 -1.48 15.68 5.55
C CYS A 75 -0.03 15.63 5.05
N ALA A 76 0.84 14.90 5.73
CA ALA A 76 2.23 14.70 5.29
C ALA A 76 2.28 14.01 3.92
N TRP A 77 1.44 12.99 3.70
CA TRP A 77 1.36 12.26 2.44
C TRP A 77 0.84 13.13 1.29
N LEU A 78 -0.18 13.96 1.56
CA LEU A 78 -0.71 14.93 0.63
C LEU A 78 0.35 15.97 0.25
N ALA A 79 1.13 16.47 1.21
CA ALA A 79 2.24 17.40 0.98
C ALA A 79 3.35 16.77 0.11
N LEU A 80 3.75 15.52 0.41
CA LEU A 80 4.73 14.77 -0.39
C LEU A 80 4.23 14.52 -1.82
N SER A 81 2.93 14.23 -1.96
CA SER A 81 2.27 13.95 -3.22
C SER A 81 1.80 15.20 -3.98
N TRP A 82 2.01 16.41 -3.43
CA TRP A 82 1.41 17.65 -3.95
C TRP A 82 1.80 17.99 -5.39
N ARG A 83 3.05 17.64 -5.77
CA ARG A 83 3.58 17.82 -7.12
C ARG A 83 3.11 16.74 -8.11
N SER A 84 2.73 15.56 -7.62
CA SER A 84 2.31 14.40 -8.42
C SER A 84 1.09 13.69 -7.80
N PRO A 85 -0.06 14.38 -7.67
CA PRO A 85 -1.21 13.88 -6.91
C PRO A 85 -1.83 12.61 -7.50
N ARG A 86 -1.65 12.38 -8.81
CA ARG A 86 -2.15 11.17 -9.50
C ARG A 86 -1.49 9.87 -9.02
N ASP A 87 -0.26 9.96 -8.55
CA ASP A 87 0.48 8.81 -8.01
C ASP A 87 0.23 8.64 -6.50
N GLY A 88 -0.41 9.63 -5.85
CA GLY A 88 -0.54 9.71 -4.39
C GLY A 88 -1.35 8.57 -3.78
N LEU A 89 -2.26 7.94 -4.53
CA LEU A 89 -3.05 6.80 -4.04
C LEU A 89 -2.45 5.45 -4.39
N PHE A 90 -1.22 5.39 -4.91
CA PHE A 90 -0.58 4.10 -5.19
C PHE A 90 -0.46 3.25 -3.91
N LEU A 91 -0.19 3.86 -2.75
CA LEU A 91 -0.16 3.13 -1.47
C LEU A 91 -1.45 2.36 -1.15
N ALA A 92 -2.60 2.79 -1.69
CA ALA A 92 -3.88 2.14 -1.44
C ALA A 92 -3.98 0.77 -2.12
N LEU A 93 -3.12 0.49 -3.11
CA LEU A 93 -3.02 -0.83 -3.72
C LEU A 93 -2.56 -1.89 -2.73
N GLY A 94 -1.78 -1.53 -1.70
CA GLY A 94 -1.32 -2.49 -0.70
C GLY A 94 -2.48 -3.22 -0.03
N PRO A 95 -3.35 -2.51 0.72
CA PRO A 95 -4.54 -3.11 1.34
C PRO A 95 -5.49 -3.84 0.38
N LEU A 96 -5.54 -3.44 -0.90
CA LEU A 96 -6.38 -4.08 -1.91
C LEU A 96 -5.77 -5.38 -2.45
N LEU A 97 -4.43 -5.44 -2.58
CA LEU A 97 -3.69 -6.60 -3.09
C LEU A 97 -3.38 -7.63 -1.99
N ALA A 98 -3.33 -7.21 -0.73
CA ALA A 98 -3.01 -8.09 0.40
C ALA A 98 -3.95 -9.30 0.54
N PRO A 99 -5.30 -9.17 0.44
CA PRO A 99 -6.22 -10.29 0.61
C PRO A 99 -6.07 -11.38 -0.46
N ILE A 100 -5.54 -11.04 -1.63
CA ILE A 100 -5.34 -11.95 -2.77
C ILE A 100 -3.87 -12.35 -2.94
N ALA A 101 -3.04 -12.15 -1.89
CA ALA A 101 -1.61 -12.44 -1.88
C ALA A 101 -0.82 -11.81 -3.05
N ALA A 102 -1.28 -10.66 -3.56
CA ALA A 102 -0.73 -10.02 -4.75
C ALA A 102 0.25 -8.86 -4.44
N LEU A 103 0.68 -8.71 -3.19
CA LEU A 103 1.62 -7.64 -2.80
C LEU A 103 2.98 -7.73 -3.51
N GLY A 104 3.40 -8.94 -3.89
CA GLY A 104 4.62 -9.14 -4.68
C GLY A 104 4.60 -8.44 -6.06
N PHE A 105 3.43 -8.02 -6.56
CA PHE A 105 3.29 -7.29 -7.82
C PHE A 105 3.47 -5.76 -7.67
N LEU A 106 3.60 -5.24 -6.45
CA LEU A 106 3.81 -3.80 -6.20
C LEU A 106 5.01 -3.22 -6.96
N PRO A 107 6.19 -3.87 -7.04
CA PRO A 107 7.33 -3.35 -7.80
C PRO A 107 7.01 -3.14 -9.28
N LEU A 108 6.20 -4.02 -9.86
CA LEU A 108 5.79 -3.95 -11.26
C LEU A 108 4.71 -2.88 -11.48
N ALA A 109 3.74 -2.78 -10.56
CA ALA A 109 2.72 -1.73 -10.60
C ALA A 109 3.35 -0.32 -10.45
N ALA A 110 4.40 -0.20 -9.63
CA ALA A 110 5.08 1.06 -9.34
C ALA A 110 5.89 1.62 -10.53
N GLN A 111 6.04 0.87 -11.62
CA GLN A 111 6.77 1.33 -12.81
C GLN A 111 6.11 2.52 -13.52
N GLY A 112 4.83 2.80 -13.22
CA GLY A 112 4.17 4.04 -13.66
C GLY A 112 4.70 5.31 -12.98
N VAL A 113 5.32 5.18 -11.80
CA VAL A 113 5.88 6.30 -11.01
C VAL A 113 7.26 6.65 -11.53
N ARG A 114 7.41 7.84 -12.13
CA ARG A 114 8.66 8.25 -12.80
C ARG A 114 9.84 8.48 -11.86
N SER A 115 9.59 9.05 -10.68
CA SER A 115 10.67 9.37 -9.73
C SER A 115 11.03 8.18 -8.85
N ILE A 116 12.30 7.77 -8.91
CA ILE A 116 12.89 6.68 -8.11
C ILE A 116 12.57 6.81 -6.60
N PRO A 117 12.86 7.94 -5.92
CA PRO A 117 12.64 8.02 -4.47
C PRO A 117 11.17 7.90 -4.09
N ARG A 118 10.24 8.49 -4.87
CA ARG A 118 8.80 8.32 -4.61
C ARG A 118 8.35 6.90 -4.88
N ARG A 119 8.93 6.23 -5.87
CA ARG A 119 8.59 4.84 -6.20
C ARG A 119 8.89 3.92 -5.02
N ALA A 120 10.10 4.02 -4.46
CA ALA A 120 10.47 3.28 -3.26
C ALA A 120 9.52 3.59 -2.10
N LEU A 121 9.27 4.88 -1.84
CA LEU A 121 8.39 5.33 -0.76
C LEU A 121 6.95 4.81 -0.92
N GLN A 122 6.41 4.85 -2.14
CA GLN A 122 5.05 4.39 -2.44
C GLN A 122 4.89 2.88 -2.25
N VAL A 123 5.89 2.09 -2.66
CA VAL A 123 5.87 0.63 -2.47
C VAL A 123 6.02 0.28 -1.00
N ALA A 124 6.97 0.88 -0.28
CA ALA A 124 7.15 0.66 1.15
C ALA A 124 5.88 1.04 1.93
N ALA A 125 5.31 2.21 1.64
CA ALA A 125 4.07 2.67 2.27
C ALA A 125 2.88 1.75 1.97
N ALA A 126 2.78 1.21 0.75
CA ALA A 126 1.74 0.25 0.39
C ALA A 126 1.81 -1.02 1.26
N VAL A 127 3.01 -1.58 1.44
CA VAL A 127 3.23 -2.79 2.24
C VAL A 127 2.92 -2.52 3.72
N VAL A 128 3.43 -1.42 4.27
CA VAL A 128 3.16 -1.04 5.66
C VAL A 128 1.66 -0.82 5.89
N LEU A 129 1.00 -0.09 4.98
CA LEU A 129 -0.45 0.14 5.08
C LEU A 129 -1.25 -1.16 4.96
N ALA A 130 -0.83 -2.11 4.12
CA ALA A 130 -1.44 -3.43 4.04
C ALA A 130 -1.37 -4.17 5.38
N GLY A 131 -0.22 -4.16 6.04
CA GLY A 131 -0.03 -4.74 7.36
C GLY A 131 -0.91 -4.09 8.42
N LEU A 132 -0.95 -2.76 8.45
CA LEU A 132 -1.78 -1.99 9.37
C LEU A 132 -3.27 -2.29 9.19
N VAL A 133 -3.75 -2.29 7.94
CA VAL A 133 -5.16 -2.61 7.64
C VAL A 133 -5.49 -4.05 8.02
N ALA A 134 -4.60 -5.01 7.73
CA ALA A 134 -4.80 -6.40 8.13
C ALA A 134 -4.90 -6.54 9.65
N GLY A 135 -3.98 -5.90 10.39
CA GLY A 135 -4.01 -5.86 11.85
C GLY A 135 -5.28 -5.24 12.43
N LEU A 136 -5.72 -4.09 11.88
CA LEU A 136 -6.96 -3.42 12.28
C LEU A 136 -8.22 -4.25 12.01
N ARG A 137 -8.21 -5.06 10.95
CA ARG A 137 -9.34 -5.94 10.58
C ARG A 137 -9.30 -7.31 11.26
N HIS A 138 -8.32 -7.56 12.13
CA HIS A 138 -8.07 -8.89 12.68
C HIS A 138 -7.93 -9.96 11.58
N ALA A 139 -7.34 -9.58 10.45
CA ALA A 139 -7.01 -10.46 9.34
C ALA A 139 -5.54 -10.93 9.47
N PRO A 140 -5.18 -12.10 8.91
CA PRO A 140 -3.81 -12.56 8.90
C PRO A 140 -2.88 -11.54 8.24
N LEU A 141 -1.68 -11.37 8.79
CA LEU A 141 -0.71 -10.42 8.25
C LEU A 141 -0.24 -10.84 6.85
N PRO A 142 0.01 -9.86 5.96
CA PRO A 142 0.52 -10.15 4.64
C PRO A 142 1.88 -10.89 4.70
N PHE A 143 2.14 -11.71 3.69
CA PHE A 143 3.33 -12.56 3.52
C PHE A 143 3.44 -13.74 4.48
N THR A 144 3.21 -13.57 5.78
CA THR A 144 3.40 -14.66 6.77
C THR A 144 2.13 -15.45 7.06
N GLY A 145 0.95 -14.87 6.83
CA GLY A 145 -0.31 -15.48 7.22
C GLY A 145 -0.50 -15.62 8.74
N SER A 146 0.41 -15.04 9.54
CA SER A 146 0.38 -15.14 10.99
C SER A 146 -0.88 -14.48 11.54
N ALA A 147 -1.44 -15.07 12.60
CA ALA A 147 -2.60 -14.53 13.28
C ALA A 147 -2.37 -13.04 13.64
N PRO A 148 -3.38 -12.17 13.48
CA PRO A 148 -3.25 -10.77 13.83
C PRO A 148 -2.77 -10.63 15.29
N PRO A 149 -1.93 -9.63 15.62
CA PRO A 149 -1.67 -9.30 17.01
C PRO A 149 -3.03 -9.10 17.73
N ARG A 150 -3.17 -9.64 18.95
CA ARG A 150 -4.42 -9.61 19.74
C ARG A 150 -4.85 -8.17 20.08
N GLY A 151 -5.40 -7.45 19.12
CA GLY A 151 -5.74 -6.03 19.23
C GLY A 151 -4.51 -5.15 19.46
N LEU A 152 -4.42 -4.01 18.77
CA LEU A 152 -3.36 -3.02 19.03
C LEU A 152 -3.51 -2.30 20.39
N GLY A 153 -4.57 -2.61 21.15
CA GLY A 153 -4.90 -1.91 22.41
C GLY A 153 -5.32 -0.45 22.23
N ILE A 154 -5.63 -0.03 21.00
CA ILE A 154 -5.90 1.37 20.64
C ILE A 154 -7.39 1.75 20.64
N ALA A 155 -8.30 0.77 20.76
CA ALA A 155 -9.73 1.04 20.74
C ALA A 155 -10.12 1.94 21.92
N GLY A 156 -10.81 3.05 21.64
CA GLY A 156 -11.18 4.06 22.64
C GLY A 156 -10.02 4.93 23.15
N SER A 157 -8.81 4.82 22.58
CA SER A 157 -7.69 5.66 23.01
C SER A 157 -7.85 7.10 22.50
N GLU A 158 -7.71 8.06 23.40
CA GLU A 158 -7.75 9.49 23.08
C GLU A 158 -6.36 10.11 22.90
N ASP A 159 -5.30 9.42 23.36
CA ASP A 159 -3.92 9.90 23.29
C ASP A 159 -3.26 9.52 21.94
N PRO A 160 -2.97 10.49 21.05
CA PRO A 160 -2.34 10.21 19.76
C PRO A 160 -0.94 9.61 19.89
N PHE A 161 -0.18 9.97 20.94
CA PHE A 161 1.20 9.47 21.12
C PHE A 161 1.21 8.01 21.57
N ALA A 162 0.25 7.63 22.42
CA ALA A 162 0.05 6.23 22.79
C ALA A 162 -0.29 5.37 21.56
N VAL A 163 -1.22 5.84 20.71
CA VAL A 163 -1.59 5.16 19.46
C VAL A 163 -0.39 5.06 18.51
N ALA A 164 0.35 6.14 18.29
CA ALA A 164 1.54 6.13 17.45
C ALA A 164 2.61 5.15 17.96
N THR A 165 2.84 5.13 19.27
CA THR A 165 3.79 4.21 19.90
C THR A 165 3.34 2.75 19.78
N ALA A 166 2.05 2.47 19.96
CA ALA A 166 1.49 1.13 19.79
C ALA A 166 1.64 0.63 18.34
N LEU A 167 1.33 1.48 17.36
CA LEU A 167 1.53 1.17 15.93
C LEU A 167 3.01 0.93 15.61
N TRP A 168 3.91 1.75 16.17
CA TRP A 168 5.34 1.60 15.97
C TRP A 168 5.88 0.30 16.57
N ARG A 169 5.49 -0.04 17.79
CA ARG A 169 5.87 -1.32 18.44
C ARG A 169 5.35 -2.51 17.65
N ALA A 170 4.08 -2.48 17.23
CA ALA A 170 3.51 -3.54 16.41
C ALA A 170 4.29 -3.75 15.10
N LEU A 171 4.83 -2.69 14.51
CA LEU A 171 5.67 -2.80 13.31
C LEU A 171 7.04 -3.42 13.62
N LEU A 172 7.65 -3.06 14.76
CA LEU A 172 8.92 -3.64 15.22
C LEU A 172 8.80 -5.12 15.61
N ASP A 173 7.66 -5.52 16.15
CA ASP A 173 7.37 -6.92 16.54
C ASP A 173 7.20 -7.84 15.31
N HIS A 174 7.06 -7.27 14.10
CA HIS A 174 6.91 -8.00 12.84
C HIS A 174 8.00 -7.63 11.84
N PRO A 175 9.28 -7.95 12.12
CA PRO A 175 10.42 -7.55 11.31
C PRO A 175 10.38 -8.12 9.88
N ALA A 176 9.71 -9.26 9.68
CA ALA A 176 9.47 -9.83 8.36
C ALA A 176 8.71 -8.85 7.43
N LEU A 177 7.70 -8.14 7.95
CA LEU A 177 6.92 -7.19 7.15
C LEU A 177 7.76 -5.98 6.73
N LEU A 178 8.66 -5.52 7.60
CA LEU A 178 9.61 -4.45 7.30
C LEU A 178 10.64 -4.89 6.26
N LEU A 179 11.18 -6.10 6.40
CA LEU A 179 12.10 -6.68 5.42
C LEU A 179 11.44 -6.78 4.04
N GLU A 180 10.23 -7.32 3.96
CA GLU A 180 9.47 -7.42 2.70
C GLU A 180 9.19 -6.04 2.09
N ALA A 181 8.82 -5.04 2.92
CA ALA A 181 8.63 -3.68 2.46
C ALA A 181 9.91 -3.09 1.83
N ILE A 182 11.07 -3.32 2.47
CA ILE A 182 12.37 -2.87 1.97
C ILE A 182 12.75 -3.63 0.70
N ALA A 183 12.58 -4.96 0.67
CA ALA A 183 12.90 -5.80 -0.47
C ALA A 183 12.09 -5.41 -1.71
N LEU A 184 10.77 -5.23 -1.56
CA LEU A 184 9.89 -4.81 -2.65
C LEU A 184 10.17 -3.36 -3.08
N ALA A 185 10.47 -2.45 -2.16
CA ALA A 185 10.85 -1.08 -2.49
C ALA A 185 12.16 -1.05 -3.29
N ALA A 186 13.17 -1.83 -2.87
CA ALA A 186 14.42 -1.99 -3.58
C ALA A 186 14.20 -2.59 -4.99
N ALA A 187 13.40 -3.66 -5.09
CA ALA A 187 13.04 -4.23 -6.38
C ALA A 187 12.39 -3.20 -7.32
N ALA A 188 11.47 -2.38 -6.81
CA ALA A 188 10.80 -1.35 -7.61
C ALA A 188 11.77 -0.33 -8.22
N VAL A 189 12.85 -0.01 -7.49
CA VAL A 189 13.94 0.86 -7.92
C VAL A 189 14.87 0.17 -8.92
N VAL A 190 15.21 -1.10 -8.70
CA VAL A 190 16.20 -1.82 -9.52
C VAL A 190 15.61 -2.29 -10.87
N VAL A 191 14.31 -2.54 -10.95
CA VAL A 191 13.62 -2.98 -12.18
C VAL A 191 14.03 -2.22 -13.46
N PRO A 192 14.01 -0.87 -13.54
CA PRO A 192 14.42 -0.17 -14.76
C PRO A 192 15.88 -0.46 -15.15
N PHE A 193 16.81 -0.50 -14.19
CA PHE A 193 18.21 -0.81 -14.44
C PHE A 193 18.42 -2.27 -14.89
N ALA A 194 17.65 -3.21 -14.32
CA ALA A 194 17.68 -4.61 -14.73
C ALA A 194 17.19 -4.78 -16.18
N ARG A 195 16.20 -4.00 -16.61
CA ARG A 195 15.73 -4.01 -18.01
C ARG A 195 16.79 -3.55 -18.99
N GLU A 196 17.52 -2.48 -18.66
CA GLU A 196 18.58 -1.94 -19.52
C GLU A 196 19.76 -2.91 -19.69
N ARG A 197 20.01 -3.77 -18.71
CA ARG A 197 21.12 -4.75 -18.71
C ARG A 197 20.74 -6.11 -19.32
N GLY A 198 19.53 -6.26 -19.85
CA GLY A 198 19.08 -7.45 -20.57
C GLY A 198 18.59 -8.61 -19.70
N LEU A 199 18.33 -9.76 -20.34
CA LEU A 199 17.60 -10.89 -19.76
C LEU A 199 18.27 -11.49 -18.52
N TRP A 200 19.61 -11.55 -18.48
CA TRP A 200 20.35 -12.07 -17.33
C TRP A 200 20.20 -11.20 -16.08
N ALA A 201 20.16 -9.88 -16.24
CA ALA A 201 19.91 -8.97 -15.13
C ALA A 201 18.47 -9.08 -14.61
N ILE A 202 17.50 -9.30 -15.50
CA ILE A 202 16.09 -9.56 -15.12
C ILE A 202 15.97 -10.87 -14.32
N ALA A 203 16.64 -11.94 -14.76
CA ALA A 203 16.66 -13.21 -14.05
C ALA A 203 17.36 -13.07 -12.68
N GLY A 204 18.50 -12.37 -12.64
CA GLY A 204 19.21 -12.06 -11.40
C GLY A 204 18.37 -11.27 -10.40
N LEU A 205 17.58 -10.30 -10.86
CA LEU A 205 16.64 -9.56 -10.01
C LEU A 205 15.56 -10.47 -9.43
N GLY A 206 14.97 -11.37 -10.23
CA GLY A 206 13.98 -12.33 -9.76
C GLY A 206 14.55 -13.28 -8.70
N ALA A 207 15.74 -13.82 -8.96
CA ALA A 207 16.44 -14.70 -8.02
C ALA A 207 16.82 -13.97 -6.71
N ALA A 208 17.36 -12.74 -6.82
CA ALA A 208 17.73 -11.94 -5.66
C ALA A 208 16.52 -11.55 -4.81
N LEU A 209 15.39 -11.20 -5.44
CA LEU A 209 14.15 -10.90 -4.74
C LEU A 209 13.68 -12.11 -3.93
N ILE A 210 13.57 -13.29 -4.56
CA ILE A 210 13.20 -14.54 -3.89
C ILE A 210 14.16 -14.87 -2.74
N ALA A 211 15.47 -14.72 -2.96
CA ALA A 211 16.49 -15.01 -1.94
C ALA A 211 16.37 -14.06 -0.73
N ILE A 212 16.24 -12.76 -0.96
CA ILE A 212 16.15 -11.76 0.11
C ILE A 212 14.86 -11.90 0.92
N THR A 213 13.75 -12.32 0.30
CA THR A 213 12.46 -12.48 0.99
C THR A 213 12.35 -13.82 1.72
N LEU A 214 12.82 -14.91 1.11
CA LEU A 214 12.61 -16.26 1.67
C LEU A 214 13.73 -16.76 2.59
N LEU A 215 14.99 -16.38 2.36
CA LEU A 215 16.11 -16.87 3.20
C LEU A 215 16.04 -16.37 4.66
N PRO A 216 15.75 -15.08 4.92
CA PRO A 216 15.70 -14.57 6.29
C PRO A 216 14.41 -14.95 7.03
N ALA A 217 13.34 -15.26 6.30
CA ALA A 217 12.00 -15.49 6.85
C ALA A 217 11.31 -16.70 6.19
N PRO A 218 11.65 -17.95 6.58
CA PRO A 218 11.10 -19.16 5.97
C PRO A 218 9.59 -19.33 6.24
N ALA A 219 9.02 -18.58 7.19
CA ALA A 219 7.60 -18.54 7.47
C ALA A 219 6.77 -17.76 6.43
N VAL A 220 7.43 -17.09 5.48
CA VAL A 220 6.76 -16.35 4.41
C VAL A 220 6.17 -17.32 3.38
N ALA A 221 4.96 -17.03 2.91
CA ALA A 221 4.29 -17.73 1.84
C ALA A 221 5.11 -17.63 0.54
N ALA A 222 5.88 -18.69 0.26
CA ALA A 222 6.78 -18.72 -0.89
C ALA A 222 6.06 -18.66 -2.24
N ALA A 223 4.93 -19.37 -2.37
CA ALA A 223 4.18 -19.46 -3.62
C ALA A 223 3.80 -18.09 -4.24
N PRO A 224 3.14 -17.15 -3.53
CA PRO A 224 2.79 -15.86 -4.11
C PRO A 224 4.02 -15.00 -4.48
N LEU A 225 5.10 -15.06 -3.71
CA LEU A 225 6.33 -14.32 -4.02
C LEU A 225 7.06 -14.88 -5.24
N VAL A 226 7.17 -16.20 -5.35
CA VAL A 226 7.77 -16.86 -6.51
C VAL A 226 6.95 -16.57 -7.77
N LEU A 227 5.62 -16.68 -7.70
CA LEU A 227 4.73 -16.33 -8.81
C LEU A 227 4.87 -14.86 -9.21
N ALA A 228 4.92 -13.93 -8.24
CA ALA A 228 5.11 -12.51 -8.51
C ALA A 228 6.49 -12.22 -9.14
N ALA A 229 7.55 -12.89 -8.67
CA ALA A 229 8.89 -12.74 -9.24
C ALA A 229 8.94 -13.27 -10.68
N TRP A 230 8.43 -14.47 -10.93
CA TRP A 230 8.40 -15.07 -12.27
C TRP A 230 7.59 -14.24 -13.26
N THR A 231 6.37 -13.87 -12.89
CA THR A 231 5.52 -13.02 -13.73
C THR A 231 6.16 -11.67 -14.00
N THR A 232 6.81 -11.05 -13.00
CA THR A 232 7.58 -9.82 -13.18
C THR A 232 8.71 -10.03 -14.19
N CYS A 233 9.51 -11.09 -14.04
CA CYS A 233 10.58 -11.43 -15.00
C CYS A 233 10.03 -11.65 -16.42
N THR A 234 8.92 -12.40 -16.57
CA THR A 234 8.29 -12.65 -17.88
C THR A 234 7.83 -11.35 -18.54
N VAL A 235 7.12 -10.48 -17.80
CA VAL A 235 6.64 -9.20 -18.34
C VAL A 235 7.82 -8.30 -18.74
N LEU A 236 8.88 -8.25 -17.93
CA LEU A 236 10.07 -7.47 -18.24
C LEU A 236 10.82 -8.03 -19.46
N ALA A 237 10.92 -9.35 -19.58
CA ALA A 237 11.56 -10.02 -20.71
C ALA A 237 10.80 -9.81 -22.03
N LEU A 238 9.46 -9.88 -21.99
CA LEU A 238 8.62 -9.59 -23.16
C LEU A 238 8.78 -8.13 -23.61
N LYS A 239 8.79 -7.19 -22.67
CA LYS A 239 9.00 -5.76 -22.95
C LYS A 239 10.42 -5.38 -23.34
N ALA A 240 11.41 -6.25 -23.13
CA ALA A 240 12.78 -6.02 -23.57
C ALA A 240 13.00 -6.47 -25.03
N ARG A 241 12.07 -7.27 -25.58
CA ARG A 241 12.10 -7.79 -26.96
C ARG A 241 11.24 -7.00 -27.93
N SER A 242 10.35 -6.14 -27.42
CA SER A 242 9.46 -5.24 -28.18
C SER A 242 10.07 -3.86 -28.37
#